data_AF-A0A2E0FIL6-F1
#
_entry.id   AF-A0A2E0FIL6-F1
#
_cell.length_a   1.000
_cell.length_b   1.000
_cell.length_c   1.000
_cell.angle_alpha   90.00
_cell.angle_beta   90.00
_cell.angle_gamma   90.00
#
_symmetry.space_group_name_H-M   'P 1'
#
loop_
_entity.id
_entity.type
_entity.pdbx_description
1 polymer ?
#
loop_
_entity_poly.entity_id
_entity_poly.type
_entity_poly.pdbx_seq_one_letter_code
_entity_poly.pdbx_strand_id
1 'polypeptide(L)'
;MAILDLIDPIPQGFFGLSGDLRSGHNTYFYETDGQSFEADTIGRYIGEGLGGIVFRLMDEDSNPTDKVLKVVRILGPGESWNAYAQKNKPWEPLIGSKVVAMNQFQSMLMEDLYLKQKANVECPSGIPKVYSFAEGTMRPTFLDKVEQAAQELNIPEKDLAPFFKTFTPGTHIAYWIMEYVPYRKDSRPPYGGFAPYPRPKDAATLAKARAFRKEQKAYREIAPWLLAEGWVVRDTINPDNFGFREDGSCVFYDLLVCPFPPSREQGDLRSMANALMGPREYDAYERLIESGRYFDYRTQQGAYSAEEE
;
A
#
# COMPACT_ATOMS: atom_id res chain seq x y z
N MET A 1 37.34 -43.09 -4.90
CA MET A 1 37.32 -41.63 -4.74
C MET A 1 35.85 -41.24 -4.80
N ALA A 2 35.12 -41.11 -3.67
CA ALA A 2 35.19 -40.02 -2.68
C ALA A 2 35.06 -38.67 -3.40
N ILE A 3 33.98 -37.89 -3.20
CA ILE A 3 33.61 -37.23 -1.94
C ILE A 3 32.08 -37.27 -1.74
N LEU A 4 31.67 -37.92 -0.65
CA LEU A 4 30.47 -37.69 0.16
C LEU A 4 30.82 -36.64 1.23
N ASP A 5 29.81 -36.08 1.88
CA ASP A 5 29.81 -35.29 3.13
C ASP A 5 29.71 -33.76 2.99
N LEU A 6 28.46 -33.27 3.12
CA LEU A 6 28.06 -32.12 3.95
C LEU A 6 26.52 -32.04 3.93
N ILE A 7 25.88 -32.95 4.67
CA ILE A 7 24.49 -32.84 5.09
C ILE A 7 24.53 -32.57 6.59
N ASP A 8 24.14 -31.37 7.00
CA ASP A 8 23.77 -31.14 8.40
C ASP A 8 22.38 -31.74 8.66
N PRO A 9 22.16 -32.39 9.81
CA PRO A 9 20.90 -33.03 10.14
C PRO A 9 19.83 -31.96 10.49
N ILE A 10 18.72 -32.01 9.77
CA ILE A 10 17.48 -31.29 10.13
C ILE A 10 16.92 -31.92 11.41
N PRO A 11 16.69 -31.16 12.51
CA PRO A 11 16.03 -31.69 13.68
C PRO A 11 14.57 -32.06 13.36
N GLN A 12 14.19 -33.26 13.81
CA GLN A 12 12.85 -33.82 13.66
C GLN A 12 11.77 -32.96 14.35
N GLY A 13 10.67 -32.72 13.65
CA GLY A 13 9.49 -32.02 14.16
C GLY A 13 8.40 -31.86 13.11
N PHE A 14 7.89 -32.98 12.58
CA PHE A 14 6.85 -33.04 11.55
C PHE A 14 5.51 -33.45 12.20
N PHE A 15 4.41 -32.73 11.96
CA PHE A 15 3.04 -33.29 12.01
C PHE A 15 2.03 -32.49 11.14
N GLY A 16 1.66 -33.10 10.00
CA GLY A 16 0.37 -33.03 9.24
C GLY A 16 0.07 -31.76 8.42
N LEU A 17 -0.53 -31.78 7.21
CA LEU A 17 -1.07 -32.82 6.32
C LEU A 17 -1.22 -32.24 4.88
N SER A 18 -1.22 -33.11 3.87
CA SER A 18 -1.12 -32.90 2.42
C SER A 18 -2.44 -32.67 1.64
N GLY A 19 -2.35 -32.16 0.40
CA GLY A 19 -3.35 -32.35 -0.66
C GLY A 19 -2.88 -31.87 -2.05
N ASP A 20 -3.14 -32.65 -3.11
CA ASP A 20 -2.50 -32.61 -4.43
C ASP A 20 -3.50 -32.44 -5.63
N LEU A 21 -3.00 -31.83 -6.72
CA LEU A 21 -3.34 -31.86 -8.18
C LEU A 21 -4.71 -31.41 -8.79
N ARG A 22 -4.57 -30.53 -9.82
CA ARG A 22 -5.26 -30.42 -11.15
C ARG A 22 -6.66 -29.76 -11.26
N SER A 23 -6.71 -28.56 -11.85
CA SER A 23 -7.28 -28.29 -13.21
C SER A 23 -7.60 -26.80 -13.46
N GLY A 24 -7.16 -26.29 -14.63
CA GLY A 24 -7.92 -25.34 -15.46
C GLY A 24 -8.10 -23.89 -15.00
N HIS A 25 -7.19 -23.02 -15.44
CA HIS A 25 -7.35 -21.57 -15.66
C HIS A 25 -8.38 -20.81 -14.80
N ASN A 26 -7.90 -20.29 -13.67
CA ASN A 26 -8.11 -18.94 -13.15
C ASN A 26 -6.96 -18.70 -12.16
N THR A 27 -6.12 -17.69 -12.40
CA THR A 27 -4.95 -17.43 -11.55
C THR A 27 -5.41 -16.81 -10.23
N TYR A 28 -5.82 -17.66 -9.29
CA TYR A 28 -5.79 -17.38 -7.87
C TYR A 28 -4.51 -18.00 -7.35
N PHE A 29 -3.59 -17.20 -6.81
CA PHE A 29 -2.40 -17.72 -6.13
C PHE A 29 -2.85 -18.39 -4.83
N TYR A 30 -3.22 -19.66 -4.92
CA TYR A 30 -3.18 -20.59 -3.80
C TYR A 30 -1.77 -21.19 -3.75
N GLU A 31 -1.11 -21.02 -2.60
CA GLU A 31 0.02 -21.82 -2.10
C GLU A 31 0.91 -22.47 -3.19
N THR A 32 1.85 -21.71 -3.74
CA THR A 32 2.97 -22.28 -4.50
C THR A 32 4.26 -21.62 -4.06
N ASP A 33 4.59 -21.92 -2.81
CA ASP A 33 5.90 -22.33 -2.32
C ASP A 33 5.73 -22.36 -0.81
N GLY A 34 6.23 -23.40 -0.15
CA GLY A 34 6.21 -23.55 1.30
C GLY A 34 7.05 -22.51 2.04
N GLN A 35 6.93 -21.23 1.69
CA GLN A 35 7.25 -20.13 2.58
C GLN A 35 6.16 -20.11 3.64
N SER A 36 6.43 -20.87 4.71
CA SER A 36 5.93 -20.53 6.02
C SER A 36 6.00 -19.01 6.19
N PHE A 37 4.94 -18.44 6.77
CA PHE A 37 5.05 -17.19 7.49
C PHE A 37 6.04 -17.43 8.64
N GLU A 38 7.35 -17.31 8.36
CA GLU A 38 8.35 -17.11 9.40
C GLU A 38 8.15 -15.68 9.90
N ALA A 39 7.77 -15.62 11.17
CA ALA A 39 7.10 -14.49 11.76
C ALA A 39 8.03 -13.29 11.87
N ASP A 40 7.67 -12.20 11.21
CA ASP A 40 7.59 -10.97 11.98
C ASP A 40 6.22 -11.01 12.71
N THR A 41 6.23 -11.06 14.03
CA THR A 41 4.99 -10.99 14.81
C THR A 41 4.31 -9.66 14.52
N ILE A 42 2.97 -9.66 14.37
CA ILE A 42 2.20 -8.42 14.25
C ILE A 42 2.59 -7.56 15.44
N GLY A 43 3.20 -6.42 15.17
CA GLY A 43 3.74 -5.55 16.20
C GLY A 43 2.86 -4.35 16.46
N ARG A 44 3.51 -3.25 16.86
CA ARG A 44 2.82 -2.04 17.30
C ARG A 44 1.90 -1.51 16.21
N TYR A 45 0.63 -1.30 16.54
CA TYR A 45 -0.29 -0.53 15.69
C TYR A 45 0.29 0.86 15.43
N ILE A 46 0.48 1.16 14.15
CA ILE A 46 1.02 2.46 13.70
C ILE A 46 -0.13 3.43 13.44
N GLY A 47 -1.25 2.93 12.93
CA GLY A 47 -2.44 3.73 12.69
C GLY A 47 -3.41 3.10 11.70
N GLU A 48 -4.57 3.75 11.60
CA GLU A 48 -5.59 3.54 10.57
C GLU A 48 -5.59 4.74 9.64
N GLY A 49 -5.47 4.46 8.34
CA GLY A 49 -5.79 5.41 7.28
C GLY A 49 -7.20 5.17 6.77
N LEU A 50 -7.63 5.99 5.82
CA LEU A 50 -8.94 5.81 5.18
C LEU A 50 -9.08 4.42 4.52
N GLY A 51 -8.00 3.91 3.91
CA GLY A 51 -7.97 2.66 3.13
C GLY A 51 -7.61 1.40 3.89
N GLY A 52 -6.97 1.49 5.05
CA GLY A 52 -6.47 0.30 5.69
C GLY A 52 -5.73 0.57 6.97
N ILE A 53 -5.22 -0.52 7.51
CA ILE A 53 -4.62 -0.55 8.83
C ILE A 53 -3.18 -1.01 8.72
N VAL A 54 -2.30 -0.35 9.48
CA VAL A 54 -0.86 -0.54 9.39
C VAL A 54 -0.28 -0.92 10.74
N PHE A 55 0.48 -2.01 10.75
CA PHE A 55 1.20 -2.51 11.91
C PHE A 55 2.70 -2.39 11.66
N ARG A 56 3.44 -1.97 12.68
CA ARG A 56 4.89 -2.17 12.75
C ARG A 56 5.13 -3.64 12.96
N LEU A 57 6.11 -4.22 12.30
CA LEU A 57 6.49 -5.61 12.51
C LEU A 57 7.57 -5.70 13.61
N MET A 58 7.54 -6.75 14.44
CA MET A 58 8.57 -7.00 15.47
C MET A 58 9.40 -8.23 15.11
N ASP A 59 10.67 -8.22 15.49
CA ASP A 59 11.53 -9.40 15.41
C ASP A 59 11.27 -10.38 16.57
N GLU A 60 11.98 -11.51 16.56
CA GLU A 60 11.87 -12.57 17.58
C GLU A 60 12.19 -12.07 19.01
N ASP A 61 13.01 -11.03 19.12
CA ASP A 61 13.41 -10.40 20.38
C ASP A 61 12.43 -9.28 20.81
N SER A 62 11.27 -9.16 20.14
CA SER A 62 10.26 -8.13 20.38
C SER A 62 10.77 -6.69 20.16
N ASN A 63 11.75 -6.48 19.29
CA ASN A 63 12.17 -5.16 18.85
C ASN A 63 11.47 -4.77 17.55
N PRO A 64 11.13 -3.48 17.33
CA PRO A 64 10.60 -3.03 16.05
C PRO A 64 11.60 -3.27 14.90
N THR A 65 11.16 -3.99 13.87
CA THR A 65 11.94 -4.23 12.63
C THR A 65 12.03 -2.96 11.79
N ASP A 66 12.54 -3.01 10.56
CA ASP A 66 12.44 -1.95 9.54
C ASP A 66 11.22 -2.12 8.60
N LYS A 67 10.23 -2.93 8.99
CA LYS A 67 9.08 -3.29 8.15
C LYS A 67 7.73 -2.89 8.75
N VAL A 68 6.74 -2.76 7.88
CA VAL A 68 5.32 -2.60 8.24
C VAL A 68 4.46 -3.56 7.44
N LEU A 69 3.37 -4.01 8.06
CA LEU A 69 2.28 -4.75 7.43
C LEU A 69 1.11 -3.80 7.21
N LYS A 70 0.68 -3.63 5.96
CA LYS A 70 -0.58 -2.93 5.64
C LYS A 70 -1.63 -3.95 5.21
N VAL A 71 -2.84 -3.83 5.76
CA VAL A 71 -3.99 -4.67 5.44
C VAL A 71 -5.13 -3.79 4.94
N VAL A 72 -5.73 -4.16 3.82
CA VAL A 72 -6.82 -3.41 3.17
C VAL A 72 -7.96 -4.33 2.76
N ARG A 73 -9.18 -3.78 2.71
CA ARG A 73 -10.35 -4.44 2.11
C ARG A 73 -10.30 -4.25 0.58
N ILE A 74 -10.41 -5.34 -0.17
CA ILE A 74 -10.53 -5.36 -1.64
C ILE A 74 -11.87 -5.97 -2.06
N LEU A 75 -12.23 -5.93 -3.34
CA LEU A 75 -13.44 -6.60 -3.82
C LEU A 75 -13.16 -8.10 -4.03
N GLY A 76 -14.05 -8.97 -3.54
CA GLY A 76 -13.89 -10.43 -3.66
C GLY A 76 -14.26 -10.97 -5.04
N PRO A 77 -13.78 -12.17 -5.41
CA PRO A 77 -14.27 -12.89 -6.58
C PRO A 77 -15.79 -13.06 -6.56
N GLY A 78 -16.46 -12.58 -7.61
CA GLY A 78 -17.91 -12.68 -7.75
C GLY A 78 -18.70 -11.61 -6.97
N GLU A 79 -18.06 -10.76 -6.17
CA GLU A 79 -18.69 -9.54 -5.69
C GLU A 79 -18.80 -8.55 -6.85
N SER A 80 -19.97 -7.93 -7.05
CA SER A 80 -20.13 -6.86 -8.04
C SER A 80 -19.82 -5.51 -7.42
N TRP A 81 -18.95 -4.74 -8.08
CA TRP A 81 -18.66 -3.36 -7.70
C TRP A 81 -19.93 -2.52 -7.58
N ASN A 82 -20.84 -2.60 -8.55
CA ASN A 82 -22.06 -1.80 -8.55
C ASN A 82 -22.96 -2.14 -7.35
N ALA A 83 -23.09 -3.43 -7.02
CA ALA A 83 -23.85 -3.86 -5.85
C ALA A 83 -23.17 -3.41 -4.55
N TYR A 84 -21.84 -3.44 -4.50
CA TYR A 84 -21.07 -2.94 -3.36
C TYR A 84 -21.24 -1.42 -3.17
N ALA A 85 -21.15 -0.66 -4.26
CA ALA A 85 -21.22 0.80 -4.26
C ALA A 85 -22.60 1.34 -3.89
N GLN A 86 -23.67 0.61 -4.19
CA GLN A 86 -25.03 0.96 -3.76
C GLN A 86 -25.25 0.77 -2.25
N LYS A 87 -24.55 -0.18 -1.64
CA LYS A 87 -24.71 -0.52 -0.22
C LYS A 87 -23.82 0.31 0.71
N ASN A 88 -22.66 0.75 0.22
CA ASN A 88 -21.64 1.39 1.05
C ASN A 88 -21.41 2.85 0.63
N LYS A 89 -21.34 3.75 1.62
CA LYS A 89 -21.08 5.18 1.37
C LYS A 89 -19.68 5.35 0.75
N PRO A 90 -19.47 6.24 -0.24
CA PRO A 90 -18.21 6.34 -0.98
C PRO A 90 -16.93 6.40 -0.14
N TRP A 91 -16.90 7.26 0.87
CA TRP A 91 -15.71 7.55 1.67
C TRP A 91 -15.84 7.12 3.13
N GLU A 92 -16.68 6.15 3.41
CA GLU A 92 -16.71 5.53 4.74
C GLU A 92 -15.36 4.84 5.02
N PRO A 93 -14.68 5.10 6.14
CA PRO A 93 -13.38 4.50 6.42
C PRO A 93 -13.41 2.98 6.31
N LEU A 94 -12.36 2.41 5.71
CA LEU A 94 -12.10 0.98 5.50
C LEU A 94 -13.09 0.22 4.59
N ILE A 95 -14.36 0.64 4.50
CA ILE A 95 -15.43 -0.09 3.78
C ILE A 95 -16.16 0.74 2.73
N GLY A 96 -15.84 2.02 2.60
CA GLY A 96 -16.49 2.88 1.64
C GLY A 96 -16.24 2.42 0.22
N SER A 97 -17.19 2.63 -0.68
CA SER A 97 -17.04 2.11 -2.04
C SER A 97 -15.81 2.69 -2.74
N LYS A 98 -15.62 4.02 -2.74
CA LYS A 98 -14.40 4.63 -3.30
C LYS A 98 -13.14 4.22 -2.52
N VAL A 99 -13.25 3.92 -1.23
CA VAL A 99 -12.14 3.39 -0.42
C VAL A 99 -11.71 2.01 -0.93
N VAL A 100 -12.66 1.09 -1.15
CA VAL A 100 -12.37 -0.24 -1.70
C VAL A 100 -11.83 -0.17 -3.12
N ALA A 101 -12.36 0.73 -3.97
CA ALA A 101 -11.80 0.98 -5.29
C ALA A 101 -10.34 1.46 -5.23
N MET A 102 -10.02 2.39 -4.32
CA MET A 102 -8.65 2.84 -4.08
C MET A 102 -7.76 1.67 -3.63
N ASN A 103 -8.22 0.89 -2.64
CA ASN A 103 -7.48 -0.23 -2.11
C ASN A 103 -7.20 -1.30 -3.18
N GLN A 104 -8.15 -1.54 -4.08
CA GLN A 104 -7.99 -2.48 -5.19
C GLN A 104 -6.83 -2.06 -6.11
N PHE A 105 -6.75 -0.77 -6.47
CA PHE A 105 -5.63 -0.30 -7.31
C PHE A 105 -4.31 -0.18 -6.55
N GLN A 106 -4.36 0.12 -5.25
CA GLN A 106 -3.18 0.05 -4.40
C GLN A 106 -2.64 -1.39 -4.30
N SER A 107 -3.51 -2.39 -4.14
CA SER A 107 -3.08 -3.79 -4.06
C SER A 107 -2.43 -4.23 -5.36
N MET A 108 -3.05 -3.93 -6.51
CA MET A 108 -2.48 -4.20 -7.84
C MET A 108 -1.10 -3.56 -8.03
N LEU A 109 -0.94 -2.28 -7.64
CA LEU A 109 0.38 -1.62 -7.70
C LEU A 109 1.40 -2.31 -6.78
N MET A 110 1.02 -2.69 -5.57
CA MET A 110 1.94 -3.33 -4.62
C MET A 110 2.34 -4.74 -5.06
N GLU A 111 1.43 -5.49 -5.70
CA GLU A 111 1.75 -6.76 -6.37
C GLU A 111 2.78 -6.55 -7.47
N ASP A 112 2.52 -5.61 -8.39
CA ASP A 112 3.44 -5.28 -9.49
C ASP A 112 4.84 -4.90 -8.97
N LEU A 113 4.88 -4.08 -7.91
CA LEU A 113 6.12 -3.66 -7.25
C LEU A 113 6.86 -4.84 -6.63
N TYR A 114 6.15 -5.71 -5.88
CA TYR A 114 6.73 -6.91 -5.29
C TYR A 114 7.35 -7.82 -6.37
N LEU A 115 6.60 -8.10 -7.45
CA LEU A 115 7.07 -8.96 -8.54
C LEU A 115 8.28 -8.36 -9.26
N LYS A 116 8.27 -7.06 -9.55
CA LYS A 116 9.40 -6.36 -10.17
C LYS A 116 10.65 -6.37 -9.28
N GLN A 117 10.50 -6.05 -7.99
CA GLN A 117 11.63 -6.03 -7.06
C GLN A 117 12.20 -7.43 -6.82
N LYS A 118 11.35 -8.46 -6.71
CA LYS A 118 11.76 -9.87 -6.63
C LYS A 118 12.53 -10.31 -7.89
N ALA A 119 12.14 -9.81 -9.06
CA ALA A 119 12.83 -10.04 -10.33
C ALA A 119 14.07 -9.13 -10.53
N ASN A 120 14.45 -8.31 -9.55
CA ASN A 120 15.52 -7.31 -9.63
C ASN A 120 15.34 -6.30 -10.78
N VAL A 121 14.09 -5.99 -11.14
CA VAL A 121 13.77 -4.87 -12.05
C VAL A 121 13.99 -3.56 -11.29
N GLU A 122 14.69 -2.62 -11.91
CA GLU A 122 14.98 -1.32 -11.31
C GLU A 122 13.69 -0.52 -11.09
N CYS A 123 13.46 -0.11 -9.84
CA CYS A 123 12.38 0.81 -9.46
C CYS A 123 13.00 2.14 -8.99
N PRO A 124 12.33 3.29 -9.20
CA PRO A 124 12.81 4.58 -8.72
C PRO A 124 13.03 4.58 -7.20
N SER A 125 14.05 5.33 -6.74
CA SER A 125 14.43 5.37 -5.33
C SER A 125 13.34 5.86 -4.36
N GLY A 126 12.37 6.63 -4.87
CA GLY A 126 11.23 7.13 -4.12
C GLY A 126 10.06 6.16 -3.97
N ILE A 127 10.14 4.97 -4.58
CA ILE A 127 9.18 3.88 -4.39
C ILE A 127 9.59 3.04 -3.16
N PRO A 128 8.64 2.58 -2.34
CA PRO A 128 8.96 1.74 -1.19
C PRO A 128 9.46 0.36 -1.60
N LYS A 129 10.34 -0.24 -0.79
CA LYS A 129 10.61 -1.68 -0.88
C LYS A 129 9.38 -2.46 -0.41
N VAL A 130 8.95 -3.44 -1.19
CA VAL A 130 7.86 -4.37 -0.89
C VAL A 130 8.47 -5.76 -0.72
N TYR A 131 8.47 -6.24 0.51
CA TYR A 131 9.09 -7.51 0.90
C TYR A 131 8.18 -8.71 0.65
N SER A 132 6.87 -8.52 0.76
CA SER A 132 5.87 -9.57 0.56
C SER A 132 4.52 -8.95 0.17
N PHE A 133 3.73 -9.71 -0.60
CA PHE A 133 2.39 -9.34 -1.02
C PHE A 133 1.52 -10.60 -1.07
N ALA A 134 0.26 -10.50 -0.65
CA ALA A 134 -0.73 -11.54 -0.83
C ALA A 134 -2.17 -10.99 -0.83
N GLU A 135 -3.05 -11.71 -1.49
CA GLU A 135 -4.50 -11.50 -1.45
C GLU A 135 -5.22 -12.77 -0.97
N GLY A 136 -6.39 -12.62 -0.38
CA GLY A 136 -7.18 -13.76 0.07
C GLY A 136 -8.39 -13.35 0.89
N THR A 137 -8.84 -14.25 1.76
CA THR A 137 -9.88 -13.97 2.74
C THR A 137 -9.28 -13.88 4.14
N MET A 138 -9.84 -12.99 4.95
CA MET A 138 -9.49 -12.88 6.36
C MET A 138 -9.78 -14.21 7.06
N ARG A 139 -8.74 -14.80 7.68
CA ARG A 139 -8.83 -16.06 8.42
C ARG A 139 -8.96 -15.76 9.92
N PRO A 140 -9.69 -16.60 10.69
CA PRO A 140 -9.76 -16.46 12.15
C PRO A 140 -8.38 -16.37 12.80
N THR A 141 -7.44 -17.22 12.35
CA THR A 141 -6.07 -17.25 12.87
C THR A 141 -5.27 -15.96 12.67
N PHE A 142 -5.61 -15.13 11.67
CA PHE A 142 -4.99 -13.82 11.52
C PHE A 142 -5.54 -12.83 12.56
N LEU A 143 -6.86 -12.88 12.81
CA LEU A 143 -7.51 -12.04 13.81
C LEU A 143 -7.01 -12.37 15.21
N ASP A 144 -6.85 -13.66 15.53
CA ASP A 144 -6.28 -14.12 16.80
C ASP A 144 -4.87 -13.54 17.02
N LYS A 145 -4.03 -13.47 15.96
CA LYS A 145 -2.70 -12.85 16.03
C LYS A 145 -2.75 -11.35 16.27
N VAL A 146 -3.69 -10.63 15.64
CA VAL A 146 -3.87 -9.19 15.87
C VAL A 146 -4.33 -8.93 17.30
N GLU A 147 -5.25 -9.76 17.81
CA GLU A 147 -5.74 -9.67 19.19
C GLU A 147 -4.64 -9.97 20.21
N GLN A 148 -3.85 -11.02 19.98
CA GLN A 148 -2.69 -11.34 20.80
C GLN A 148 -1.68 -10.19 20.82
N ALA A 149 -1.31 -9.65 19.66
CA ALA A 149 -0.41 -8.50 19.56
C ALA A 149 -0.96 -7.27 20.30
N ALA A 150 -2.27 -7.04 20.22
CA ALA A 150 -2.92 -5.95 20.93
C ALA A 150 -2.80 -6.08 22.45
N GLN A 151 -2.99 -7.29 22.97
CA GLN A 151 -2.86 -7.60 24.39
C GLN A 151 -1.41 -7.41 24.86
N GLU A 152 -0.44 -8.01 24.13
CA GLU A 152 0.99 -7.94 24.48
C GLU A 152 1.52 -6.49 24.45
N LEU A 153 1.07 -5.68 23.50
CA LEU A 153 1.53 -4.30 23.31
C LEU A 153 0.65 -3.25 24.00
N ASN A 154 -0.36 -3.68 24.77
CA ASN A 154 -1.32 -2.81 25.45
C ASN A 154 -1.98 -1.78 24.52
N ILE A 155 -2.35 -2.22 23.31
CA ILE A 155 -3.03 -1.38 22.32
C ILE A 155 -4.48 -1.18 22.80
N PRO A 156 -4.96 0.07 22.94
CA PRO A 156 -6.34 0.32 23.36
C PRO A 156 -7.34 -0.34 22.40
N GLU A 157 -8.33 -1.07 22.95
CA GLU A 157 -9.37 -1.75 22.16
C GLU A 157 -10.07 -0.79 21.18
N LYS A 158 -10.31 0.46 21.60
CA LYS A 158 -10.91 1.50 20.75
C LYS A 158 -10.12 1.78 19.46
N ASP A 159 -8.80 1.57 19.47
CA ASP A 159 -7.93 1.84 18.32
C ASP A 159 -7.98 0.67 17.31
N LEU A 160 -8.39 -0.53 17.75
CA LEU A 160 -8.57 -1.71 16.90
C LEU A 160 -10.04 -2.07 16.66
N ALA A 161 -10.99 -1.44 17.35
CA ALA A 161 -12.41 -1.67 17.13
C ALA A 161 -12.84 -1.49 15.65
N PRO A 162 -12.34 -0.47 14.91
CA PRO A 162 -12.61 -0.36 13.47
C PRO A 162 -12.05 -1.54 12.66
N PHE A 163 -10.88 -2.07 13.05
CA PHE A 163 -10.29 -3.27 12.44
C PHE A 163 -11.22 -4.47 12.59
N PHE A 164 -11.54 -4.85 13.83
CA PHE A 164 -12.33 -6.06 14.09
C PHE A 164 -13.78 -5.95 13.60
N LYS A 165 -14.34 -4.73 13.52
CA LYS A 165 -15.64 -4.49 12.90
C LYS A 165 -15.63 -4.73 11.39
N THR A 166 -14.53 -4.38 10.72
CA THR A 166 -14.43 -4.41 9.26
C THR A 166 -13.93 -5.76 8.74
N PHE A 167 -12.87 -6.28 9.36
CA PHE A 167 -12.15 -7.45 8.92
C PHE A 167 -12.62 -8.67 9.70
N THR A 168 -13.82 -9.16 9.39
CA THR A 168 -14.34 -10.42 9.94
C THR A 168 -13.92 -11.62 9.08
N PRO A 169 -13.97 -12.85 9.60
CA PRO A 169 -13.66 -14.04 8.81
C PRO A 169 -14.45 -14.09 7.50
N GLY A 170 -13.75 -14.36 6.39
CA GLY A 170 -14.33 -14.40 5.05
C GLY A 170 -14.29 -13.08 4.28
N THR A 171 -14.02 -11.94 4.92
CA THR A 171 -13.80 -10.66 4.23
C THR A 171 -12.61 -10.77 3.28
N HIS A 172 -12.75 -10.40 2.00
CA HIS A 172 -11.61 -10.41 1.07
C HIS A 172 -10.66 -9.23 1.34
N ILE A 173 -9.38 -9.54 1.43
CA ILE A 173 -8.33 -8.60 1.79
C ILE A 173 -7.13 -8.73 0.85
N ALA A 174 -6.40 -7.64 0.73
CA ALA A 174 -5.00 -7.66 0.32
C ALA A 174 -4.14 -7.24 1.51
N TYR A 175 -2.93 -7.78 1.60
CA TYR A 175 -1.94 -7.30 2.54
C TYR A 175 -0.54 -7.37 1.95
N TRP A 176 0.32 -6.47 2.42
CA TRP A 176 1.71 -6.42 2.00
C TRP A 176 2.61 -5.98 3.13
N ILE A 177 3.84 -6.48 3.07
CA ILE A 177 4.93 -6.07 3.95
C ILE A 177 5.83 -5.13 3.15
N MET A 178 6.03 -3.92 3.65
CA MET A 178 6.87 -2.91 3.00
C MET A 178 7.84 -2.25 3.98
N GLU A 179 8.79 -1.49 3.46
CA GLU A 179 9.71 -0.71 4.30
C GLU A 179 8.95 0.27 5.19
N TYR A 180 9.44 0.43 6.41
CA TYR A 180 9.02 1.50 7.29
C TYR A 180 9.81 2.76 7.01
N VAL A 181 9.07 3.86 6.89
CA VAL A 181 9.64 5.18 6.68
C VAL A 181 9.64 5.94 8.03
N PRO A 182 10.82 6.16 8.65
CA PRO A 182 10.91 6.62 10.04
C PRO A 182 10.53 8.09 10.25
N TYR A 183 10.70 8.92 9.22
CA TYR A 183 10.52 10.36 9.32
C TYR A 183 9.32 10.84 8.52
N ARG A 184 8.17 10.86 9.18
CA ARG A 184 6.87 11.28 8.64
C ARG A 184 6.43 12.59 9.29
N LYS A 185 5.27 13.11 8.87
CA LYS A 185 4.72 14.36 9.41
C LYS A 185 4.48 14.32 10.92
N ASP A 186 4.20 13.14 11.46
CA ASP A 186 3.86 12.87 12.87
C ASP A 186 5.08 12.49 13.73
N SER A 187 6.24 12.24 13.11
CA SER A 187 7.49 11.96 13.81
C SER A 187 7.94 13.15 14.68
N ARG A 188 8.81 12.92 15.66
CA ARG A 188 9.42 13.98 16.49
C ARG A 188 10.96 13.89 16.43
N PRO A 189 11.66 14.85 15.80
CA PRO A 189 11.13 15.98 15.05
C PRO A 189 10.38 15.55 13.77
N PRO A 190 9.36 16.31 13.31
CA PRO A 190 8.63 16.00 12.08
C PRO A 190 9.57 15.92 10.88
N TYR A 191 9.35 14.91 10.04
CA TYR A 191 10.19 14.62 8.88
C TYR A 191 11.69 14.54 9.20
N GLY A 192 12.07 14.22 10.44
CA GLY A 192 13.49 14.18 10.85
C GLY A 192 14.19 15.53 10.72
N GLY A 193 13.44 16.64 10.64
CA GLY A 193 13.97 17.97 10.31
C GLY A 193 14.25 18.21 8.83
N PHE A 194 13.95 17.25 7.94
CA PHE A 194 14.14 17.40 6.50
C PHE A 194 13.11 18.29 5.82
N ALA A 195 11.94 18.51 6.43
CA ALA A 195 10.87 19.34 5.89
C ALA A 195 10.28 20.31 6.94
N PRO A 196 9.75 21.48 6.50
CA PRO A 196 9.20 22.47 7.41
C PRO A 196 7.95 21.94 8.12
N TYR A 197 7.82 22.24 9.40
CA TYR A 197 6.63 21.96 10.21
C TYR A 197 6.23 23.20 11.03
N PRO A 198 5.01 23.74 10.87
CA PRO A 198 3.95 23.26 9.98
C PRO A 198 4.28 23.44 8.49
N ARG A 199 3.74 22.58 7.62
CA ARG A 199 3.90 22.68 6.17
C ARG A 199 3.23 23.98 5.67
N PRO A 200 3.92 24.83 4.88
CA PRO A 200 3.31 26.02 4.31
C PRO A 200 2.08 25.70 3.45
N LYS A 201 1.05 26.53 3.59
CA LYS A 201 -0.22 26.45 2.83
C LYS A 201 -0.26 27.34 1.59
N ASP A 202 0.86 27.90 1.16
CA ASP A 202 0.93 28.60 -0.13
C ASP A 202 2.07 28.04 -0.99
N ALA A 203 1.81 27.92 -2.29
CA ALA A 203 2.76 27.32 -3.23
C ALA A 203 4.07 28.11 -3.32
N ALA A 204 4.01 29.44 -3.18
CA ALA A 204 5.19 30.31 -3.30
C ALA A 204 6.17 30.12 -2.14
N THR A 205 5.68 29.96 -0.91
CA THR A 205 6.49 29.67 0.28
C THR A 205 7.00 28.23 0.24
N LEU A 206 6.15 27.28 -0.17
CA LEU A 206 6.56 25.87 -0.30
C LEU A 206 7.66 25.69 -1.35
N ALA A 207 7.55 26.35 -2.51
CA ALA A 207 8.56 26.32 -3.59
C ALA A 207 9.93 26.87 -3.17
N LYS A 208 9.97 27.77 -2.18
CA LYS A 208 11.22 28.32 -1.62
C LYS A 208 11.88 27.40 -0.60
N ALA A 209 11.15 26.42 -0.06
CA ALA A 209 11.71 25.48 0.91
C ALA A 209 12.67 24.49 0.23
N ARG A 210 13.92 24.42 0.73
CA ARG A 210 14.92 23.44 0.25
C ARG A 210 14.42 21.99 0.33
N ALA A 211 13.58 21.71 1.31
CA ALA A 211 12.92 20.43 1.55
C ALA A 211 11.93 20.02 0.45
N PHE A 212 11.10 20.98 -0.01
CA PHE A 212 10.14 20.74 -1.08
C PHE A 212 10.86 20.30 -2.36
N ARG A 213 12.09 20.75 -2.60
CA ARG A 213 12.90 20.26 -3.73
C ARG A 213 13.22 18.77 -3.65
N LYS A 214 13.38 18.19 -2.45
CA LYS A 214 13.61 16.75 -2.29
C LYS A 214 12.35 15.95 -2.59
N GLU A 215 11.20 16.38 -2.05
CA GLU A 215 9.88 15.81 -2.36
C GLU A 215 9.61 15.85 -3.86
N GLN A 216 9.82 17.03 -4.47
CA GLN A 216 9.66 17.28 -5.89
C GLN A 216 10.60 16.44 -6.76
N LYS A 217 11.85 16.26 -6.33
CA LYS A 217 12.81 15.41 -7.03
C LYS A 217 12.32 13.96 -7.05
N ALA A 218 11.96 13.41 -5.88
CA ALA A 218 11.43 12.05 -5.80
C ALA A 218 10.14 11.90 -6.62
N TYR A 219 9.25 12.89 -6.57
CA TYR A 219 8.02 12.88 -7.37
C TYR A 219 8.28 12.89 -8.88
N ARG A 220 9.25 13.71 -9.34
CA ARG A 220 9.69 13.75 -10.74
C ARG A 220 10.31 12.44 -11.22
N GLU A 221 10.81 11.61 -10.32
CA GLU A 221 11.34 10.28 -10.64
C GLU A 221 10.20 9.24 -10.68
N ILE A 222 9.31 9.20 -9.68
CA ILE A 222 8.28 8.16 -9.61
C ILE A 222 7.14 8.37 -10.59
N ALA A 223 6.72 9.61 -10.84
CA ALA A 223 5.50 9.86 -11.58
C ALA A 223 5.59 9.48 -13.08
N PRO A 224 6.69 9.75 -13.81
CA PRO A 224 6.84 9.25 -15.17
C PRO A 224 6.96 7.73 -15.22
N TRP A 225 7.63 7.15 -14.23
CA TRP A 225 7.74 5.70 -14.12
C TRP A 225 6.37 5.05 -13.89
N LEU A 226 5.59 5.54 -12.93
CA LEU A 226 4.21 5.09 -12.68
C LEU A 226 3.34 5.25 -13.93
N LEU A 227 3.44 6.37 -14.63
CA LEU A 227 2.72 6.59 -15.88
C LEU A 227 3.13 5.59 -16.98
N ALA A 228 4.41 5.22 -17.06
CA ALA A 228 4.87 4.19 -18.00
C ALA A 228 4.37 2.78 -17.63
N GLU A 229 4.18 2.51 -16.35
CA GLU A 229 3.46 1.33 -15.83
C GLU A 229 1.92 1.47 -15.99
N GLY A 230 1.47 2.62 -16.50
CA GLY A 230 0.10 3.02 -16.80
C GLY A 230 -0.76 3.29 -15.55
N TRP A 231 -0.11 3.84 -14.52
CA TRP A 231 -0.72 4.38 -13.33
C TRP A 231 -0.61 5.90 -13.33
N VAL A 232 -1.69 6.58 -12.96
CA VAL A 232 -1.64 8.00 -12.60
C VAL A 232 -1.83 8.15 -11.11
N VAL A 233 -1.04 9.04 -10.49
CA VAL A 233 -1.14 9.31 -9.06
C VAL A 233 -2.11 10.46 -8.80
N ARG A 234 -3.04 10.25 -7.87
CA ARG A 234 -4.05 11.25 -7.49
C ARG A 234 -3.75 12.02 -6.22
N ASP A 235 -2.94 11.50 -5.31
CA ASP A 235 -2.72 12.15 -4.00
C ASP A 235 -1.24 12.29 -3.63
N THR A 236 -0.53 13.14 -4.37
CA THR A 236 0.93 13.29 -4.26
C THR A 236 1.37 14.40 -3.32
N ILE A 237 0.41 15.09 -2.70
CA ILE A 237 0.65 16.33 -1.95
C ILE A 237 0.24 16.15 -0.49
N ASN A 238 -0.54 15.10 -0.19
CA ASN A 238 -0.86 14.76 1.17
C ASN A 238 0.41 14.34 1.93
N PRO A 239 0.79 15.11 2.98
CA PRO A 239 1.94 14.80 3.82
C PRO A 239 1.85 13.48 4.57
N ASP A 240 0.69 12.83 4.58
CA ASP A 240 0.52 11.47 5.13
C ASP A 240 1.05 10.38 4.22
N ASN A 241 1.13 10.63 2.91
CA ASN A 241 1.41 9.60 1.92
C ASN A 241 2.90 9.44 1.61
N PHE A 242 3.74 10.28 2.21
CA PHE A 242 5.19 10.24 2.02
C PHE A 242 5.94 10.56 3.32
N GLY A 243 7.21 10.17 3.34
CA GLY A 243 8.13 10.51 4.42
C GLY A 243 9.58 10.47 3.93
N PHE A 244 10.50 10.45 4.88
CA PHE A 244 11.94 10.38 4.61
C PHE A 244 12.56 9.16 5.28
N ARG A 245 13.49 8.52 4.57
CA ARG A 245 14.43 7.55 5.15
C ARG A 245 15.47 8.28 6.02
N GLU A 246 16.29 7.52 6.74
CA GLU A 246 17.34 8.08 7.60
C GLU A 246 18.36 8.93 6.83
N ASP A 247 18.67 8.54 5.59
CA ASP A 247 19.55 9.28 4.68
C ASP A 247 18.91 10.57 4.12
N GLY A 248 17.64 10.82 4.44
CA GLY A 248 16.87 11.96 3.97
C GLY A 248 16.41 11.87 2.51
N SER A 249 16.41 10.67 1.91
CA SER A 249 15.69 10.37 0.67
C SER A 249 14.18 10.32 0.93
N CYS A 250 13.38 10.80 -0.03
CA CYS A 250 11.92 10.89 0.11
C CYS A 250 11.26 9.65 -0.51
N VAL A 251 10.28 9.08 0.19
CA VAL A 251 9.57 7.85 -0.20
C VAL A 251 8.06 8.09 -0.16
N PHE A 252 7.37 7.75 -1.24
CA PHE A 252 5.91 7.79 -1.31
C PHE A 252 5.34 6.40 -1.06
N TYR A 253 4.96 6.11 0.18
CA TYR A 253 4.59 4.78 0.65
C TYR A 253 3.07 4.52 0.66
N ASP A 254 2.24 5.54 0.49
CA ASP A 254 0.77 5.40 0.42
C ASP A 254 0.18 6.13 -0.80
N LEU A 255 0.59 5.69 -1.99
CA LEU A 255 0.16 6.33 -3.24
C LEU A 255 -1.30 5.97 -3.57
N LEU A 256 -2.18 6.98 -3.64
CA LEU A 256 -3.46 6.81 -4.33
C LEU A 256 -3.22 6.81 -5.84
N VAL A 257 -3.34 5.64 -6.46
CA VAL A 257 -3.18 5.46 -7.91
C VAL A 257 -4.50 5.08 -8.59
N CYS A 258 -4.59 5.37 -9.87
CA CYS A 258 -5.65 4.90 -10.75
C CYS A 258 -5.05 4.41 -12.07
N PRO A 259 -5.64 3.37 -12.69
CA PRO A 259 -5.20 2.91 -14.00
C PRO A 259 -5.46 3.99 -15.06
N PHE A 260 -4.51 4.18 -15.96
CA PHE A 260 -4.60 5.16 -17.04
C PHE A 260 -4.11 4.59 -18.39
N PRO A 261 -4.88 4.77 -19.47
CA PRO A 261 -6.26 5.26 -19.49
C PRO A 261 -7.20 4.22 -18.83
N PRO A 262 -8.35 4.61 -18.27
CA PRO A 262 -9.29 3.68 -17.61
C PRO A 262 -9.79 2.56 -18.52
N SER A 263 -9.79 2.81 -19.83
CA SER A 263 -10.15 1.84 -20.86
C SER A 263 -9.20 0.64 -20.94
N ARG A 264 -8.04 0.69 -20.27
CA ARG A 264 -7.16 -0.48 -20.12
C ARG A 264 -7.81 -1.56 -19.26
N GLU A 265 -8.69 -1.16 -18.35
CA GLU A 265 -9.43 -2.06 -17.49
C GLU A 265 -10.78 -2.45 -18.10
N GLN A 266 -11.31 -3.58 -17.62
CA GLN A 266 -12.61 -4.09 -18.04
C GLN A 266 -13.53 -4.32 -16.84
N GLY A 267 -14.84 -4.40 -17.10
CA GLY A 267 -15.85 -4.74 -16.10
C GLY A 267 -15.83 -3.83 -14.85
N ASP A 268 -15.76 -4.46 -13.69
CA ASP A 268 -15.82 -3.78 -12.40
C ASP A 268 -14.58 -2.91 -12.14
N LEU A 269 -13.39 -3.31 -12.60
CA LEU A 269 -12.17 -2.50 -12.47
C LEU A 269 -12.29 -1.16 -13.23
N ARG A 270 -12.84 -1.19 -14.45
CA ARG A 270 -13.13 0.06 -15.18
C ARG A 270 -14.14 0.93 -14.45
N SER A 271 -15.15 0.31 -13.84
CA SER A 271 -16.19 1.02 -13.10
C SER A 271 -15.66 1.64 -11.81
N MET A 272 -14.76 0.95 -11.11
CA MET A 272 -14.01 1.47 -9.96
C MET A 272 -13.12 2.64 -10.37
N ALA A 273 -12.38 2.52 -11.47
CA ALA A 273 -11.55 3.60 -12.00
C ALA A 273 -12.40 4.84 -12.23
N ASN A 274 -13.52 4.71 -12.96
CA ASN A 274 -14.45 5.81 -13.26
C ASN A 274 -15.11 6.41 -12.01
N ALA A 275 -15.26 5.62 -10.93
CA ALA A 275 -15.79 6.12 -9.67
C ALA A 275 -14.75 6.94 -8.89
N LEU A 276 -13.48 6.57 -9.00
CA LEU A 276 -12.39 7.35 -8.43
C LEU A 276 -12.16 8.63 -9.23
N MET A 277 -12.00 8.51 -10.54
CA MET A 277 -11.68 9.62 -11.42
C MET A 277 -12.84 9.89 -12.39
N GLY A 278 -13.39 11.10 -12.35
CA GLY A 278 -14.52 11.47 -13.22
C GLY A 278 -14.10 11.79 -14.66
N PRO A 279 -15.04 11.87 -15.62
CA PRO A 279 -14.75 12.22 -17.02
C PRO A 279 -13.93 13.50 -17.19
N ARG A 280 -14.27 14.55 -16.43
CA ARG A 280 -13.54 15.84 -16.47
C ARG A 280 -12.10 15.71 -15.99
N GLU A 281 -11.87 14.90 -14.96
CA GLU A 281 -10.52 14.64 -14.48
C GLU A 281 -9.75 13.85 -15.52
N TYR A 282 -10.33 12.81 -16.13
CA TYR A 282 -9.67 12.08 -17.21
C TYR A 282 -9.22 12.97 -18.35
N ASP A 283 -10.12 13.81 -18.88
CA ASP A 283 -9.78 14.73 -19.96
C ASP A 283 -8.65 15.70 -19.54
N ALA A 284 -8.59 16.07 -18.27
CA ALA A 284 -7.51 16.89 -17.74
C ALA A 284 -6.18 16.13 -17.68
N TYR A 285 -6.17 14.90 -17.18
CA TYR A 285 -4.96 14.06 -17.16
C TYR A 285 -4.46 13.76 -18.56
N GLU A 286 -5.34 13.42 -19.50
CA GLU A 286 -5.00 13.19 -20.90
C GLU A 286 -4.30 14.40 -21.50
N ARG A 287 -4.90 15.59 -21.44
CA ARG A 287 -4.28 16.83 -21.94
C ARG A 287 -2.94 17.15 -21.27
N LEU A 288 -2.81 16.86 -19.97
CA LEU A 288 -1.58 17.11 -19.23
C LEU A 288 -0.46 16.15 -19.62
N ILE A 289 -0.79 14.88 -19.85
CA ILE A 289 0.13 13.85 -20.31
C ILE A 289 0.57 14.17 -21.74
N GLU A 290 -0.37 14.44 -22.66
CA GLU A 290 -0.08 14.79 -24.05
C GLU A 290 0.77 16.06 -24.18
N SER A 291 0.54 17.06 -23.32
CA SER A 291 1.35 18.29 -23.31
C SER A 291 2.69 18.17 -22.58
N GLY A 292 3.01 17.01 -21.99
CA GLY A 292 4.22 16.82 -21.18
C GLY A 292 4.22 17.58 -19.85
N ARG A 293 3.08 18.15 -19.44
CA ARG A 293 2.91 18.99 -18.23
C ARG A 293 2.34 18.24 -17.03
N TYR A 294 2.15 16.93 -17.14
CA TYR A 294 1.62 16.08 -16.08
C TYR A 294 2.33 16.28 -14.73
N PHE A 295 3.66 16.33 -14.74
CA PHE A 295 4.45 16.59 -13.53
C PHE A 295 4.26 18.02 -13.01
N ASP A 296 4.29 19.02 -13.88
CA ASP A 296 4.25 20.42 -13.46
C ASP A 296 2.88 20.81 -12.87
N TYR A 297 1.79 20.25 -13.40
CA TYR A 297 0.44 20.50 -12.89
C TYR A 297 0.27 20.09 -11.42
N ARG A 298 0.78 18.91 -11.05
CA ARG A 298 0.70 18.40 -9.67
C ARG A 298 1.65 19.10 -8.71
N THR A 299 2.67 19.76 -9.23
CA THR A 299 3.70 20.39 -8.41
C THR A 299 3.45 21.88 -8.20
N GLN A 300 2.61 22.51 -9.04
CA GLN A 300 2.36 23.96 -9.01
C GLN A 300 0.89 24.38 -8.82
N GLN A 301 -0.12 23.60 -9.23
CA GLN A 301 -1.55 23.98 -9.10
C GLN A 301 -2.41 22.97 -8.33
N GLY A 302 -2.14 21.67 -8.41
CA GLY A 302 -2.94 20.65 -7.72
C GLY A 302 -2.86 20.65 -6.18
N ALA A 303 -2.01 21.49 -5.60
CA ALA A 303 -1.74 21.56 -4.16
C ALA A 303 -2.86 22.19 -3.32
N TYR A 304 -3.81 22.89 -3.94
CA TYR A 304 -4.85 23.63 -3.21
C TYR A 304 -6.28 23.41 -3.74
N SER A 305 -6.46 22.88 -4.95
CA SER A 305 -7.79 22.77 -5.57
C SER A 305 -8.57 21.51 -5.17
N ALA A 306 -7.98 20.60 -4.40
CA ALA A 306 -8.61 19.33 -4.01
C ALA A 306 -9.33 19.38 -2.64
N GLU A 307 -9.36 20.53 -1.97
CA GLU A 307 -10.15 20.75 -0.74
C GLU A 307 -11.48 21.51 -1.00
N GLU A 308 -11.80 21.86 -2.26
CA GLU A 308 -13.00 22.66 -2.60
C GLU A 308 -13.99 21.99 -3.59
N GLU A 309 -13.95 20.67 -3.80
CA GLU A 309 -15.05 19.94 -4.50
C GLU A 309 -15.64 18.78 -3.67
#